data_AF-I0TDV6-F1
#
_entry.id   AF-I0TDV6-F1
#
_cell.length_a   1.000
_cell.length_b   1.000
_cell.length_c   1.000
_cell.angle_alpha   90.00
_cell.angle_beta   90.00
_cell.angle_gamma   90.00
#
_symmetry.space_group_name_H-M   'P 1'
#
loop_
_entity.id
_entity.type
_entity.pdbx_description
1 polymer ?
#
loop_
_entity_poly.entity_id
_entity_poly.type
_entity_poly.pdbx_seq_one_letter_code
_entity_poly.pdbx_strand_id
1 'polypeptide(L)'
;MYMTTIYAIIRDPETHNLRLIQEPVNQDIDVTDYQLSQRFDYAISLFDSYCSEYPRISVEDVWITRKGRQNAYAMQCTINQIKEKYNVIAFSHRYGGFTHFDWNFGDNVTFHIYSNFGYGRNSDFNSTFKYKDIVLAPYSYYVKYRYSTYASVVSCTNAYELEYDQWSLVMKDCLDFYNAVVHGKDNYIFDWLNNQLSQMISGLESFLDISSYNFGEMLLNNRVSSYANVSGDDFWKVKSEKICNSLQFIENIKILPVQVDSKGYIRRLERLCSSFKPKLEAKITATSTQIDEIQQDLELLKSNKDYELYSKLKDKYYYSKGWYKNNFRMCWFLLHFLKRFDPNYKIDEIRNHFIPLKEHITKIDETSAHLSSLKYFHTSLCGNLSTMNGYLDALGKE
;
A
#
# COMPACT_ATOMS: atom_id res chain seq x y z
N MET A 1 -19.74 -13.45 27.16
CA MET A 1 -18.29 -13.25 26.94
C MET A 1 -17.85 -14.43 26.08
N TYR A 2 -17.45 -14.20 24.83
CA TYR A 2 -17.13 -15.32 23.93
C TYR A 2 -15.96 -16.11 24.51
N MET A 3 -16.12 -17.43 24.65
CA MET A 3 -15.03 -18.33 25.02
C MET A 3 -13.98 -18.28 23.90
N THR A 4 -12.79 -17.80 24.23
CA THR A 4 -11.66 -17.84 23.30
C THR A 4 -11.23 -19.29 23.10
N THR A 5 -11.01 -19.69 21.85
CA THR A 5 -10.57 -21.04 21.47
C THR A 5 -9.19 -20.95 20.83
N ILE A 6 -8.28 -21.87 21.15
CA ILE A 6 -7.05 -22.04 20.39
C ILE A 6 -7.34 -22.97 19.23
N TYR A 7 -7.09 -22.48 18.02
CA TYR A 7 -7.04 -23.29 16.81
C TYR A 7 -5.61 -23.83 16.66
N ALA A 8 -5.46 -25.11 16.36
CA ALA A 8 -4.13 -25.67 16.08
C ALA A 8 -4.20 -26.72 14.99
N ILE A 9 -3.17 -26.78 14.16
CA ILE A 9 -2.96 -27.86 13.20
C ILE A 9 -1.93 -28.80 13.79
N ILE A 10 -2.32 -30.06 13.91
CA ILE A 10 -1.49 -31.11 14.49
C ILE A 10 -1.23 -32.18 13.45
N ARG A 11 -0.08 -32.85 13.59
CA ARG A 11 0.24 -34.05 12.84
C ARG A 11 -0.23 -35.27 13.62
N ASP A 12 -1.10 -36.05 12.99
CA ASP A 12 -1.59 -37.30 13.54
C ASP A 12 -0.44 -38.32 13.64
N PRO A 13 -0.24 -38.97 14.81
CA PRO A 13 0.91 -39.84 15.01
C PRO A 13 0.84 -41.15 14.21
N GLU A 14 -0.37 -41.62 13.86
CA GLU A 14 -0.56 -42.89 13.17
C GLU A 14 -0.60 -42.71 11.66
N THR A 15 -1.35 -41.70 11.20
CA THR A 15 -1.57 -41.47 9.76
C THR A 15 -0.58 -40.47 9.15
N HIS A 16 0.17 -39.73 9.98
CA HIS A 16 1.01 -38.58 9.59
C HIS A 16 0.27 -37.45 8.87
N ASN A 17 -1.05 -37.55 8.73
CA ASN A 17 -1.90 -36.53 8.14
C ASN A 17 -2.04 -35.34 9.08
N LEU A 18 -2.29 -34.16 8.50
CA LEU A 18 -2.56 -32.95 9.25
C LEU A 18 -4.06 -32.80 9.49
N ARG A 19 -4.43 -32.32 10.68
CA ARG A 19 -5.82 -31.98 10.99
C ARG A 19 -5.90 -30.77 11.91
N LEU A 20 -6.99 -30.01 11.75
CA LEU A 20 -7.34 -28.90 12.62
C LEU A 20 -7.97 -29.45 13.92
N ILE A 21 -7.55 -28.91 15.05
CA ILE A 21 -8.19 -29.08 16.35
C ILE A 21 -8.56 -27.72 16.94
N GLN A 22 -9.51 -27.76 17.87
CA GLN A 22 -10.01 -26.61 18.59
C GLN A 22 -9.99 -26.95 20.08
N GLU A 23 -9.26 -26.16 20.87
CA GLU A 23 -9.15 -26.34 22.31
C GLU A 23 -9.67 -25.08 23.00
N PRO A 24 -10.72 -25.18 23.85
CA PRO A 24 -11.21 -24.02 24.58
C PRO A 24 -10.15 -23.53 25.57
N VAL A 25 -9.96 -22.21 25.65
CA VAL A 25 -9.06 -21.62 26.64
C VAL A 25 -9.69 -21.76 28.01
N ASN A 26 -9.03 -22.48 28.92
CA ASN A 26 -9.47 -22.57 30.30
C ASN A 26 -9.36 -21.19 30.98
N GLN A 27 -10.48 -20.59 31.35
CA GLN A 27 -10.50 -19.29 32.03
C GLN A 27 -10.44 -19.41 33.56
N ASP A 28 -10.72 -20.61 34.08
CA ASP A 28 -10.75 -20.91 35.50
C ASP A 28 -9.38 -21.45 35.96
N ILE A 29 -8.35 -20.62 35.78
CA ILE A 29 -6.98 -20.95 36.16
C ILE A 29 -6.66 -20.30 37.50
N ASP A 30 -6.17 -21.10 38.45
CA ASP A 30 -5.56 -20.59 39.66
C ASP A 30 -4.22 -19.93 39.32
N VAL A 31 -4.16 -18.61 39.42
CA VAL A 31 -3.01 -17.80 39.01
C VAL A 31 -2.75 -16.71 40.03
N THR A 32 -1.49 -16.60 40.45
CA THR A 32 -1.05 -15.61 41.44
C THR A 32 -0.86 -14.24 40.81
N ASP A 33 -0.98 -13.19 41.63
CA ASP A 33 -0.75 -11.81 41.17
C ASP A 33 0.70 -11.60 40.73
N TYR A 34 1.66 -12.34 41.32
CA TYR A 34 3.04 -12.35 40.86
C TYR A 34 3.19 -12.88 39.42
N GLN A 35 2.46 -13.94 39.05
CA GLN A 35 2.47 -14.45 37.67
C GLN A 35 1.81 -13.44 36.72
N LEU A 36 0.70 -12.83 37.14
CA LEU A 36 0.01 -11.83 36.34
C LEU A 36 0.84 -10.54 36.18
N SER A 37 1.73 -10.20 37.10
CA SER A 37 2.57 -8.99 37.00
C SER A 37 3.70 -9.11 35.98
N GLN A 38 3.97 -10.32 35.46
CA GLN A 38 4.99 -10.55 34.43
C GLN A 38 4.59 -9.94 33.08
N ARG A 39 5.57 -9.88 32.16
CA ARG A 39 5.34 -9.44 30.78
C ARG A 39 4.64 -10.55 29.99
N PHE A 40 3.65 -10.18 29.17
CA PHE A 40 3.04 -11.07 28.19
C PHE A 40 3.11 -10.45 26.80
N ASP A 41 3.66 -11.20 25.86
CA ASP A 41 3.56 -10.90 24.43
C ASP A 41 2.15 -11.26 23.95
N TYR A 42 1.23 -10.31 24.15
CA TYR A 42 -0.20 -10.52 23.93
C TYR A 42 -0.88 -9.20 23.60
N ALA A 43 -1.41 -9.12 22.39
CA ALA A 43 -2.17 -8.01 21.89
C ALA A 43 -3.55 -7.95 22.54
N ILE A 44 -3.77 -6.87 23.29
CA ILE A 44 -5.04 -6.58 23.98
C ILE A 44 -6.17 -6.46 22.95
N SER A 45 -5.86 -5.82 21.82
CA SER A 45 -6.69 -5.71 20.63
C SER A 45 -5.81 -6.02 19.41
N LEU A 46 -6.35 -6.71 18.41
CA LEU A 46 -5.58 -7.00 17.20
C LEU A 46 -5.43 -5.75 16.32
N PHE A 47 -6.31 -4.76 16.53
CA PHE A 47 -6.39 -3.54 15.72
C PHE A 47 -5.97 -2.28 16.46
N ASP A 48 -6.21 -2.11 17.76
CA ASP A 48 -5.96 -0.79 18.40
C ASP A 48 -4.48 -0.44 18.46
N SER A 49 -4.15 0.87 18.48
CA SER A 49 -2.76 1.30 18.59
C SER A 49 -2.19 1.09 19.99
N TYR A 50 -0.88 0.80 20.07
CA TYR A 50 -0.10 0.72 21.31
C TYR A 50 -0.61 -0.34 22.29
N CYS A 51 -1.12 -1.45 21.78
CA CYS A 51 -1.68 -2.51 22.60
C CYS A 51 -1.10 -3.90 22.29
N SER A 52 0.11 -3.93 21.72
CA SER A 52 0.82 -5.15 21.31
C SER A 52 1.28 -6.04 22.47
N GLU A 53 1.31 -5.55 23.71
CA GLU A 53 1.75 -6.37 24.84
C GLU A 53 1.17 -5.92 26.18
N TYR A 54 1.26 -6.80 27.17
CA TYR A 54 1.20 -6.43 28.57
C TYR A 54 2.63 -6.30 29.11
N PRO A 55 3.13 -5.09 29.43
CA PRO A 55 4.46 -4.93 30.02
C PRO A 55 4.51 -5.52 31.44
N ARG A 56 5.70 -5.72 31.97
CA ARG A 56 5.86 -6.06 33.39
C ARG A 56 5.39 -4.88 34.26
N ILE A 57 4.65 -5.17 35.34
CA ILE A 57 4.15 -4.19 36.30
C ILE A 57 4.44 -4.63 37.73
N SER A 58 4.14 -3.76 38.72
CA SER A 58 4.16 -4.14 40.13
C SER A 58 3.00 -5.10 40.44
N VAL A 59 3.11 -5.87 41.53
CA VAL A 59 2.03 -6.78 41.96
C VAL A 59 0.80 -5.97 42.38
N GLU A 60 1.04 -4.80 42.97
CA GLU A 60 0.05 -3.85 43.45
C GLU A 60 -0.77 -3.22 42.30
N ASP A 61 -0.23 -3.18 41.08
CA ASP A 61 -0.91 -2.62 39.89
C ASP A 61 -1.69 -3.67 39.09
N VAL A 62 -1.59 -4.96 39.44
CA VAL A 62 -2.22 -6.06 38.69
C VAL A 62 -3.73 -5.88 38.54
N TRP A 63 -4.41 -5.37 39.58
CA TRP A 63 -5.86 -5.19 39.58
C TRP A 63 -6.35 -4.29 38.42
N ILE A 64 -5.53 -3.36 37.93
CA ILE A 64 -5.87 -2.43 36.83
C ILE A 64 -6.12 -3.20 35.52
N THR A 65 -5.34 -4.25 35.27
CA THR A 65 -5.36 -5.01 34.00
C THR A 65 -5.57 -6.51 34.21
N ARG A 66 -6.06 -6.91 35.39
CA ARG A 66 -6.12 -8.31 35.85
C ARG A 66 -6.76 -9.24 34.83
N LYS A 67 -7.97 -8.89 34.37
CA LYS A 67 -8.73 -9.71 33.42
C LYS A 67 -7.97 -9.95 32.12
N GLY A 68 -7.33 -8.92 31.59
CA GLY A 68 -6.54 -9.01 30.37
C GLY A 68 -5.30 -9.89 30.52
N ARG A 69 -4.61 -9.74 31.66
CA ARG A 69 -3.46 -10.58 32.02
C ARG A 69 -3.83 -12.03 32.29
N GLN A 70 -4.98 -12.27 32.93
CA GLN A 70 -5.54 -13.61 33.11
C GLN A 70 -5.83 -14.26 31.76
N ASN A 71 -6.45 -13.53 30.82
CA ASN A 71 -6.67 -14.04 29.47
C ASN A 71 -5.34 -14.38 28.75
N ALA A 72 -4.34 -13.51 28.85
CA ALA A 72 -3.03 -13.72 28.24
C ALA A 72 -2.33 -14.96 28.82
N TYR A 73 -2.31 -15.07 30.15
CA TYR A 73 -1.77 -16.23 30.86
C TYR A 73 -2.52 -17.52 30.48
N ALA A 74 -3.85 -17.46 30.44
CA ALA A 74 -4.68 -18.61 30.08
C ALA A 74 -4.44 -19.11 28.66
N MET A 75 -4.32 -18.21 27.68
CA MET A 75 -3.96 -18.58 26.31
C MET A 75 -2.56 -19.20 26.26
N GLN A 76 -1.58 -18.64 26.99
CA GLN A 76 -0.23 -19.21 27.05
C GLN A 76 -0.22 -20.61 27.65
N CYS A 77 -0.91 -20.84 28.76
CA CYS A 77 -1.06 -22.16 29.38
C CYS A 77 -1.71 -23.16 28.43
N THR A 78 -2.82 -22.76 27.77
CA THR A 78 -3.53 -23.63 26.82
C THR A 78 -2.64 -24.00 25.64
N ILE A 79 -1.90 -23.04 25.06
CA ILE A 79 -0.94 -23.30 23.97
C ILE A 79 0.15 -24.28 24.43
N ASN A 80 0.69 -24.12 25.63
CA ASN A 80 1.70 -25.04 26.17
C ASN A 80 1.16 -26.46 26.34
N GLN A 81 -0.05 -26.61 26.87
CA GLN A 81 -0.71 -27.92 27.03
C GLN A 81 -0.94 -28.61 25.67
N ILE A 82 -1.36 -27.87 24.65
CA ILE A 82 -1.53 -28.41 23.30
C ILE A 82 -0.18 -28.88 22.74
N LYS A 83 0.89 -28.10 22.93
CA LYS A 83 2.25 -28.46 22.48
C LYS A 83 2.82 -29.68 23.22
N GLU A 84 2.48 -29.88 24.48
CA GLU A 84 2.87 -31.07 25.25
C GLU A 84 2.10 -32.32 24.81
N LYS A 85 0.82 -32.15 24.46
CA LYS A 85 -0.09 -33.26 24.13
C LYS A 85 0.02 -33.72 22.68
N TYR A 86 0.33 -32.82 21.76
CA TYR A 86 0.26 -33.08 20.31
C TYR A 86 1.54 -32.66 19.58
N ASN A 87 1.80 -33.28 18.43
CA ASN A 87 2.78 -32.78 17.48
C ASN A 87 2.20 -31.57 16.72
N VAL A 88 2.33 -30.38 17.31
CA VAL A 88 1.77 -29.13 16.79
C VAL A 88 2.62 -28.57 15.65
N ILE A 89 1.99 -28.33 14.51
CA ILE A 89 2.60 -27.69 13.34
C ILE A 89 2.30 -26.18 13.32
N ALA A 90 1.08 -25.81 13.69
CA ALA A 90 0.63 -24.42 13.72
C ALA A 90 -0.39 -24.23 14.86
N PHE A 91 -0.47 -23.01 15.41
CA PHE A 91 -1.47 -22.65 16.41
C PHE A 91 -1.81 -21.16 16.35
N SER A 92 -3.01 -20.80 16.78
CA SER A 92 -3.50 -19.42 16.76
C SER A 92 -2.95 -18.67 17.95
N HIS A 93 -2.68 -17.39 17.78
CA HIS A 93 -2.12 -16.57 18.85
C HIS A 93 -2.66 -15.15 18.81
N ARG A 94 -2.26 -14.41 19.83
CA ARG A 94 -2.42 -12.96 19.90
C ARG A 94 -1.10 -12.27 20.17
N TYR A 95 0.03 -12.93 19.95
CA TYR A 95 1.35 -12.28 20.06
C TYR A 95 1.33 -10.95 19.30
N GLY A 96 1.74 -9.88 19.98
CA GLY A 96 1.58 -8.55 19.44
C GLY A 96 2.87 -8.01 18.87
N GLY A 97 2.71 -6.98 18.05
CA GLY A 97 3.78 -6.51 17.19
C GLY A 97 4.18 -7.52 16.14
N PHE A 98 5.28 -7.20 15.46
CA PHE A 98 5.73 -7.89 14.27
C PHE A 98 6.12 -9.33 14.58
N THR A 99 5.34 -10.26 14.06
CA THR A 99 5.51 -11.69 14.25
C THR A 99 5.44 -12.41 12.91
N HIS A 100 6.32 -13.40 12.77
CA HIS A 100 6.50 -14.18 11.55
C HIS A 100 6.58 -15.66 11.92
N PHE A 101 5.80 -16.49 11.24
CA PHE A 101 5.80 -17.94 11.45
C PHE A 101 5.93 -18.64 10.12
N ASP A 102 6.91 -19.53 10.01
CA ASP A 102 7.00 -20.46 8.89
C ASP A 102 6.40 -21.80 9.32
N TRP A 103 5.23 -22.08 8.78
CA TRP A 103 4.52 -23.33 8.99
C TRP A 103 4.88 -24.32 7.88
N ASN A 104 5.72 -25.30 8.20
CA ASN A 104 6.15 -26.33 7.27
C ASN A 104 5.24 -27.56 7.38
N PHE A 105 4.37 -27.75 6.39
CA PHE A 105 3.40 -28.86 6.42
C PHE A 105 3.97 -30.14 5.76
N GLY A 106 5.07 -30.00 5.02
CA GLY A 106 5.88 -31.07 4.44
C GLY A 106 6.98 -30.46 3.54
N ASP A 107 7.56 -31.27 2.66
CA ASP A 107 8.69 -30.83 1.81
C ASP A 107 8.29 -29.83 0.71
N ASN A 108 7.03 -29.87 0.28
CA ASN A 108 6.55 -29.08 -0.85
C ASN A 108 5.63 -27.91 -0.46
N VAL A 109 5.24 -27.81 0.82
CA VAL A 109 4.20 -26.86 1.25
C VAL A 109 4.65 -26.13 2.52
N THR A 110 4.82 -24.83 2.37
CA THR A 110 5.16 -23.92 3.47
C THR A 110 4.22 -22.71 3.43
N PHE A 111 3.79 -22.27 4.61
CA PHE A 111 3.03 -21.04 4.78
C PHE A 111 3.82 -20.06 5.63
N HIS A 112 4.01 -18.86 5.13
CA HIS A 112 4.55 -17.76 5.94
C HIS A 112 3.39 -16.93 6.48
N ILE A 113 3.18 -16.97 7.78
CA ILE A 113 2.16 -16.15 8.46
C ILE A 113 2.85 -14.92 9.03
N TYR A 114 2.33 -13.75 8.67
CA TYR A 114 2.79 -12.47 9.15
C TYR A 114 1.66 -11.73 9.87
N SER A 115 1.93 -11.23 11.06
CA SER A 115 1.03 -10.31 11.74
C SER A 115 1.78 -9.24 12.52
N ASN A 116 1.20 -8.05 12.66
CA ASN A 116 1.70 -7.00 13.55
C ASN A 116 0.59 -6.42 14.43
N PHE A 117 -0.05 -7.29 15.21
CA PHE A 117 -1.20 -6.94 16.04
C PHE A 117 -0.90 -5.83 17.05
N GLY A 118 -1.84 -4.90 17.24
CA GLY A 118 -1.74 -3.82 18.21
C GLY A 118 -1.07 -2.53 17.72
N TYR A 119 -1.03 -2.32 16.40
CA TYR A 119 -0.42 -1.18 15.70
C TYR A 119 -1.44 -0.23 15.05
N GLY A 120 -2.69 -0.25 15.50
CA GLY A 120 -3.70 0.66 14.97
C GLY A 120 -4.10 0.31 13.54
N ARG A 121 -4.29 1.37 12.75
CA ARG A 121 -4.52 1.31 11.29
C ARG A 121 -3.40 0.62 10.50
N ASN A 122 -2.23 0.43 11.10
CA ASN A 122 -1.08 -0.23 10.49
C ASN A 122 -0.93 -1.70 10.91
N SER A 123 -1.82 -2.23 11.78
CA SER A 123 -1.85 -3.66 12.10
C SER A 123 -2.27 -4.44 10.86
N ASP A 124 -1.76 -5.64 10.69
CA ASP A 124 -1.88 -6.47 9.49
C ASP A 124 -1.90 -7.95 9.87
N PHE A 125 -2.53 -8.77 9.03
CA PHE A 125 -2.62 -10.22 9.19
C PHE A 125 -2.68 -10.89 7.82
N ASN A 126 -1.55 -11.46 7.41
CA ASN A 126 -1.36 -12.00 6.08
C ASN A 126 -0.80 -13.42 6.11
N SER A 127 -1.05 -14.15 5.03
CA SER A 127 -0.40 -15.42 4.75
C SER A 127 0.21 -15.43 3.36
N THR A 128 1.37 -16.04 3.22
CA THR A 128 2.03 -16.31 1.95
C THR A 128 2.14 -17.81 1.77
N PHE A 129 1.55 -18.31 0.69
CA PHE A 129 1.52 -19.74 0.38
C PHE A 129 2.69 -20.05 -0.55
N LYS A 130 3.47 -21.08 -0.22
CA LYS A 130 4.58 -21.55 -1.04
C LYS A 130 4.36 -22.99 -1.45
N TYR A 131 4.52 -23.26 -2.74
CA TYR A 131 4.57 -24.60 -3.31
C TYR A 131 5.95 -24.84 -3.90
N LYS A 132 6.71 -25.79 -3.36
CA LYS A 132 8.11 -26.07 -3.77
C LYS A 132 8.95 -24.79 -3.80
N ASP A 133 8.91 -24.03 -2.71
CA ASP A 133 9.56 -22.71 -2.53
C ASP A 133 9.09 -21.58 -3.45
N ILE A 134 8.13 -21.83 -4.35
CA ILE A 134 7.55 -20.82 -5.22
C ILE A 134 6.40 -20.13 -4.51
N VAL A 135 6.47 -18.80 -4.38
CA VAL A 135 5.40 -17.98 -3.81
C VAL A 135 4.20 -17.94 -4.77
N LEU A 136 3.02 -18.27 -4.24
CA LEU A 136 1.76 -18.18 -4.97
C LEU A 136 1.15 -16.79 -4.81
N ALA A 137 1.53 -15.88 -5.71
CA ALA A 137 1.07 -14.49 -5.69
C ALA A 137 -0.34 -14.33 -6.30
N PRO A 138 -1.21 -13.47 -5.73
CA PRO A 138 -2.51 -13.11 -6.28
C PRO A 138 -2.34 -12.05 -7.37
N TYR A 139 -1.74 -12.43 -8.50
CA TYR A 139 -1.37 -11.51 -9.59
C TYR A 139 -2.48 -10.54 -10.02
N SER A 140 -3.76 -10.96 -9.95
CA SER A 140 -4.89 -10.10 -10.31
C SER A 140 -5.01 -8.84 -9.45
N TYR A 141 -4.45 -8.83 -8.23
CA TYR A 141 -4.45 -7.66 -7.34
C TYR A 141 -3.71 -6.48 -7.97
N TYR A 142 -2.77 -6.76 -8.87
CA TYR A 142 -2.02 -5.72 -9.57
C TYR A 142 -2.92 -4.78 -10.38
N VAL A 143 -4.00 -5.30 -10.98
CA VAL A 143 -4.94 -4.50 -11.79
C VAL A 143 -6.23 -4.13 -11.07
N LYS A 144 -6.57 -4.84 -9.99
CA LYS A 144 -7.75 -4.54 -9.17
C LYS A 144 -7.58 -3.30 -8.32
N TYR A 145 -6.37 -3.08 -7.78
CA TYR A 145 -6.11 -2.04 -6.81
C TYR A 145 -5.23 -0.92 -7.36
N ARG A 146 -5.59 0.33 -7.06
CA ARG A 146 -4.90 1.51 -7.59
C ARG A 146 -3.42 1.52 -7.21
N TYR A 147 -3.13 1.32 -5.93
CA TYR A 147 -1.79 1.47 -5.35
C TYR A 147 -1.02 0.14 -5.20
N SER A 148 -1.52 -0.97 -5.75
CA SER A 148 -0.77 -2.22 -5.70
C SER A 148 0.50 -2.13 -6.54
N THR A 149 1.62 -2.52 -5.94
CA THR A 149 2.93 -2.59 -6.58
C THR A 149 3.31 -4.04 -6.82
N TYR A 150 4.41 -4.27 -7.53
CA TYR A 150 5.02 -5.60 -7.60
C TYR A 150 5.23 -6.17 -6.19
N ALA A 151 5.88 -5.40 -5.31
CA ALA A 151 6.18 -5.82 -3.94
C ALA A 151 4.93 -6.19 -3.14
N SER A 152 3.86 -5.39 -3.21
CA SER A 152 2.63 -5.68 -2.47
C SER A 152 1.89 -6.92 -2.99
N VAL A 153 2.02 -7.23 -4.28
CA VAL A 153 1.38 -8.42 -4.89
C VAL A 153 2.15 -9.69 -4.54
N VAL A 154 3.47 -9.63 -4.48
CA VAL A 154 4.29 -10.84 -4.23
C VAL A 154 4.57 -11.07 -2.74
N SER A 155 4.24 -10.12 -1.88
CA SER A 155 4.48 -10.21 -0.43
C SER A 155 3.49 -11.11 0.31
N CYS A 156 2.28 -11.33 -0.22
CA CYS A 156 1.29 -12.19 0.41
C CYS A 156 0.30 -12.80 -0.58
N THR A 157 -0.22 -13.98 -0.22
CA THR A 157 -1.27 -14.69 -0.96
C THR A 157 -2.65 -14.22 -0.54
N ASN A 158 -2.90 -14.19 0.78
CA ASN A 158 -4.15 -13.77 1.37
C ASN A 158 -3.90 -12.76 2.50
N ALA A 159 -4.83 -11.82 2.65
CA ALA A 159 -4.95 -10.94 3.80
C ALA A 159 -6.26 -11.25 4.52
N TYR A 160 -6.23 -11.23 5.85
CA TYR A 160 -7.35 -11.59 6.70
C TYR A 160 -7.84 -10.41 7.53
N GLU A 161 -9.02 -10.55 8.12
CA GLU A 161 -9.52 -9.54 9.03
C GLU A 161 -8.73 -9.56 10.36
N LEU A 162 -8.72 -8.43 11.07
CA LEU A 162 -8.02 -8.27 12.34
C LEU A 162 -8.93 -8.70 13.49
N GLU A 163 -9.54 -9.87 13.32
CA GLU A 163 -10.43 -10.51 14.25
C GLU A 163 -9.87 -11.88 14.60
N TYR A 164 -10.03 -12.29 15.86
CA TYR A 164 -9.35 -13.50 16.34
C TYR A 164 -9.93 -14.78 15.72
N ASP A 165 -11.20 -14.78 15.33
CA ASP A 165 -11.85 -15.89 14.66
C ASP A 165 -11.29 -16.18 13.25
N GLN A 166 -10.65 -15.19 12.62
CA GLN A 166 -9.98 -15.34 11.32
C GLN A 166 -8.84 -16.36 11.35
N TRP A 167 -8.27 -16.65 12.53
CA TRP A 167 -7.32 -17.76 12.66
C TRP A 167 -7.88 -19.10 12.20
N SER A 168 -9.18 -19.34 12.42
CA SER A 168 -9.84 -20.55 11.96
C SER A 168 -9.85 -20.65 10.43
N LEU A 169 -10.08 -19.52 9.75
CA LEU A 169 -10.06 -19.41 8.31
C LEU A 169 -8.65 -19.60 7.76
N VAL A 170 -7.65 -18.89 8.32
CA VAL A 170 -6.23 -19.02 7.90
C VAL A 170 -5.78 -20.47 7.96
N MET A 171 -6.06 -21.15 9.08
CA MET A 171 -5.66 -22.55 9.24
C MET A 171 -6.41 -23.49 8.32
N LYS A 172 -7.70 -23.23 8.10
CA LYS A 172 -8.49 -24.03 7.16
C LYS A 172 -7.96 -23.88 5.74
N ASP A 173 -7.68 -22.66 5.30
CA ASP A 173 -7.10 -22.40 3.98
C ASP A 173 -5.74 -23.09 3.81
N CYS A 174 -4.88 -23.03 4.82
CA CYS A 174 -3.59 -23.74 4.82
C CYS A 174 -3.77 -25.27 4.75
N LEU A 175 -4.70 -25.81 5.53
CA LEU A 175 -4.96 -27.25 5.58
C LEU A 175 -5.59 -27.76 4.28
N ASP A 176 -6.56 -27.05 3.73
CA ASP A 176 -7.21 -27.37 2.46
C ASP A 176 -6.17 -27.36 1.32
N PHE A 177 -5.29 -26.35 1.31
CA PHE A 177 -4.17 -26.29 0.37
C PHE A 177 -3.20 -27.48 0.51
N TYR A 178 -2.80 -27.83 1.72
CA TYR A 178 -1.92 -28.96 1.96
C TYR A 178 -2.55 -30.29 1.53
N ASN A 179 -3.80 -30.53 1.92
CA ASN A 179 -4.53 -31.75 1.60
C ASN A 179 -4.69 -31.93 0.09
N ALA A 180 -4.91 -30.83 -0.65
CA ALA A 180 -4.92 -30.87 -2.09
C ALA A 180 -3.62 -31.37 -2.70
N VAL A 181 -2.50 -30.84 -2.23
CA VAL A 181 -1.16 -31.22 -2.71
C VAL A 181 -0.89 -32.69 -2.40
N VAL A 182 -1.11 -33.12 -1.16
CA VAL A 182 -0.81 -34.51 -0.74
C VAL A 182 -1.70 -35.54 -1.43
N HIS A 183 -2.96 -35.18 -1.73
CA HIS A 183 -3.89 -36.07 -2.43
C HIS A 183 -3.83 -35.95 -3.97
N GLY A 184 -2.83 -35.27 -4.53
CA GLY A 184 -2.66 -35.14 -5.99
C GLY A 184 -3.80 -34.37 -6.67
N LYS A 185 -4.47 -33.48 -5.94
CA LYS A 185 -5.53 -32.59 -6.42
C LYS A 185 -5.04 -31.14 -6.57
N ASP A 186 -3.74 -30.93 -6.71
CA ASP A 186 -3.12 -29.61 -6.83
C ASP A 186 -3.42 -28.90 -8.17
N ASN A 187 -4.06 -29.57 -9.12
CA ASN A 187 -4.51 -28.93 -10.37
C ASN A 187 -5.34 -27.66 -10.16
N TYR A 188 -6.21 -27.61 -9.14
CA TYR A 188 -6.99 -26.38 -8.90
C TYR A 188 -6.10 -25.20 -8.46
N ILE A 189 -4.94 -25.46 -7.85
CA ILE A 189 -3.98 -24.43 -7.44
C ILE A 189 -3.40 -23.79 -8.70
N PHE A 190 -3.04 -24.61 -9.68
CA PHE A 190 -2.53 -24.14 -10.97
C PHE A 190 -3.63 -23.45 -11.79
N ASP A 191 -4.87 -23.95 -11.74
CA ASP A 191 -6.02 -23.28 -12.37
C ASP A 191 -6.28 -21.90 -11.74
N TRP A 192 -6.23 -21.81 -10.41
CA TRP A 192 -6.32 -20.53 -9.70
C TRP A 192 -5.19 -19.59 -10.13
N LEU A 193 -3.95 -20.07 -10.19
CA LEU A 193 -2.78 -19.28 -10.56
C LEU A 193 -2.85 -18.79 -12.03
N ASN A 194 -3.26 -19.65 -12.95
CA ASN A 194 -3.54 -19.30 -14.34
C ASN A 194 -4.64 -18.23 -14.42
N ASN A 195 -5.71 -18.36 -13.63
CA ASN A 195 -6.76 -17.35 -13.56
C ASN A 195 -6.24 -16.01 -13.00
N GLN A 196 -5.38 -16.02 -11.98
CA GLN A 196 -4.74 -14.80 -11.45
C GLN A 196 -3.91 -14.07 -12.52
N LEU A 197 -3.04 -14.82 -13.22
CA LEU A 197 -2.19 -14.28 -14.28
C LEU A 197 -3.00 -13.78 -15.48
N SER A 198 -4.01 -14.55 -15.88
CA SER A 198 -4.93 -14.18 -16.95
C SER A 198 -5.67 -12.88 -16.63
N GLN A 199 -6.20 -12.74 -15.41
CA GLN A 199 -6.86 -11.51 -14.96
C GLN A 199 -5.90 -10.32 -14.93
N MET A 200 -4.68 -10.51 -14.42
CA MET A 200 -3.66 -9.46 -14.42
C MET A 200 -3.37 -8.96 -15.82
N ILE A 201 -3.03 -9.87 -16.73
CA ILE A 201 -2.58 -9.49 -18.07
C ILE A 201 -3.73 -8.92 -18.89
N SER A 202 -4.91 -9.55 -18.87
CA SER A 202 -6.09 -9.02 -19.56
C SER A 202 -6.54 -7.67 -18.99
N GLY A 203 -6.40 -7.45 -17.68
CA GLY A 203 -6.65 -6.15 -17.05
C GLY A 203 -5.67 -5.09 -17.53
N LEU A 204 -4.37 -5.39 -17.59
CA LEU A 204 -3.36 -4.47 -18.11
C LEU A 204 -3.56 -4.18 -19.60
N GLU A 205 -3.89 -5.19 -20.40
CA GLU A 205 -4.24 -5.03 -21.81
C GLU A 205 -5.44 -4.09 -21.99
N SER A 206 -6.47 -4.20 -21.12
CA SER A 206 -7.62 -3.29 -21.16
C SER A 206 -7.26 -1.83 -20.92
N PHE A 207 -6.18 -1.55 -20.18
CA PHE A 207 -5.74 -0.18 -19.92
C PHE A 207 -5.26 0.53 -21.18
N LEU A 208 -4.84 -0.18 -22.23
CA LEU A 208 -4.23 0.41 -23.44
C LEU A 208 -5.09 1.49 -24.10
N ASP A 209 -6.40 1.27 -24.19
CA ASP A 209 -7.30 2.09 -25.01
C ASP A 209 -8.39 2.81 -24.22
N ILE A 210 -8.58 2.49 -22.94
CA ILE A 210 -9.53 3.21 -22.09
C ILE A 210 -8.93 4.52 -21.55
N SER A 211 -9.81 5.44 -21.14
CA SER A 211 -9.46 6.76 -20.58
C SER A 211 -9.75 6.89 -19.08
N SER A 212 -10.46 5.92 -18.50
CA SER A 212 -10.74 5.84 -17.07
C SER A 212 -10.91 4.38 -16.62
N TYR A 213 -10.73 4.13 -15.33
CA TYR A 213 -10.94 2.81 -14.74
C TYR A 213 -11.39 2.92 -13.28
N ASN A 214 -12.18 1.94 -12.84
CA ASN A 214 -12.63 1.83 -11.45
C ASN A 214 -11.68 0.92 -10.69
N PHE A 215 -10.88 1.50 -9.80
CA PHE A 215 -9.98 0.73 -8.93
C PHE A 215 -10.61 0.51 -7.56
N GLY A 216 -10.28 -0.62 -6.93
CA GLY A 216 -10.41 -0.76 -5.49
C GLY A 216 -9.40 0.14 -4.80
N GLU A 217 -9.88 0.98 -3.88
CA GLU A 217 -9.05 1.74 -2.96
C GLU A 217 -8.73 0.83 -1.78
N MET A 218 -7.47 0.40 -1.75
CA MET A 218 -6.95 -0.53 -0.76
C MET A 218 -6.61 0.24 0.52
N LEU A 219 -7.21 -0.12 1.65
CA LEU A 219 -6.64 0.22 2.95
C LEU A 219 -5.41 -0.64 3.21
N LEU A 220 -4.57 -0.23 4.16
CA LEU A 220 -3.59 -1.12 4.78
C LEU A 220 -4.29 -2.48 5.09
N ASN A 221 -3.66 -3.59 4.69
CA ASN A 221 -4.15 -4.98 4.75
C ASN A 221 -5.02 -5.48 3.57
N ASN A 222 -4.78 -4.98 2.35
CA ASN A 222 -5.46 -5.48 1.14
C ASN A 222 -7.01 -5.42 1.16
N ARG A 223 -7.61 -4.57 2.01
CA ARG A 223 -9.07 -4.41 2.08
C ARG A 223 -9.54 -3.34 1.10
N VAL A 224 -10.51 -3.65 0.26
CA VAL A 224 -11.24 -2.62 -0.51
C VAL A 224 -12.12 -1.83 0.47
N SER A 225 -11.79 -0.58 0.77
CA SER A 225 -12.70 0.28 1.53
C SER A 225 -13.75 0.95 0.64
N SER A 226 -13.40 1.19 -0.61
CA SER A 226 -14.21 1.90 -1.58
C SER A 226 -13.70 1.63 -2.99
N TYR A 227 -14.47 2.05 -3.98
CA TYR A 227 -14.03 2.10 -5.37
C TYR A 227 -13.88 3.55 -5.79
N ALA A 228 -12.81 3.85 -6.52
CA ALA A 228 -12.57 5.16 -7.11
C ALA A 228 -12.48 5.06 -8.63
N ASN A 229 -13.28 5.88 -9.33
CA ASN A 229 -13.09 6.11 -10.75
C ASN A 229 -11.90 7.04 -10.93
N VAL A 230 -10.86 6.58 -11.61
CA VAL A 230 -9.67 7.36 -11.93
C VAL A 230 -9.68 7.66 -13.42
N SER A 231 -9.53 8.93 -13.81
CA SER A 231 -9.57 9.37 -15.21
C SER A 231 -8.49 10.42 -15.50
N GLY A 232 -8.35 10.82 -16.77
CA GLY A 232 -7.45 11.91 -17.19
C GLY A 232 -5.97 11.61 -16.90
N ASP A 233 -5.22 12.63 -16.50
CA ASP A 233 -3.77 12.50 -16.23
C ASP A 233 -3.47 11.60 -15.02
N ASP A 234 -4.37 11.54 -14.04
CA ASP A 234 -4.21 10.61 -12.91
C ASP A 234 -4.35 9.15 -13.34
N PHE A 235 -5.25 8.87 -14.30
CA PHE A 235 -5.30 7.53 -14.89
C PHE A 235 -4.06 7.25 -15.72
N TRP A 236 -3.54 8.22 -16.48
CA TRP A 236 -2.28 8.05 -17.22
C TRP A 236 -1.08 7.74 -16.32
N LYS A 237 -1.00 8.35 -15.12
CA LYS A 237 0.02 8.00 -14.12
C LYS A 237 -0.09 6.52 -13.74
N VAL A 238 -1.26 6.09 -13.29
CA VAL A 238 -1.50 4.70 -12.86
C VAL A 238 -1.27 3.73 -14.03
N LYS A 239 -1.86 4.00 -15.20
CA LYS A 239 -1.73 3.20 -16.41
C LYS A 239 -0.26 3.01 -16.82
N SER A 240 0.50 4.11 -16.89
CA SER A 240 1.91 4.04 -17.28
C SER A 240 2.73 3.28 -16.24
N GLU A 241 2.50 3.53 -14.96
CA GLU A 241 3.18 2.82 -13.87
C GLU A 241 2.90 1.33 -13.92
N LYS A 242 1.61 0.93 -14.01
CA LYS A 242 1.18 -0.47 -14.05
C LYS A 242 1.74 -1.21 -15.26
N ILE A 243 1.64 -0.64 -16.45
CA ILE A 243 2.12 -1.33 -17.66
C ILE A 243 3.64 -1.41 -17.66
N CYS A 244 4.35 -0.31 -17.40
CA CYS A 244 5.82 -0.30 -17.46
C CYS A 244 6.46 -1.17 -16.37
N ASN A 245 5.89 -1.20 -15.16
CA ASN A 245 6.44 -2.01 -14.05
C ASN A 245 5.96 -3.47 -14.06
N SER A 246 5.01 -3.84 -14.94
CA SER A 246 4.54 -5.22 -15.03
C SER A 246 5.63 -6.23 -15.40
N LEU A 247 6.70 -5.78 -16.08
CA LEU A 247 7.84 -6.63 -16.44
C LEU A 247 8.61 -7.14 -15.21
N GLN A 248 8.45 -6.51 -14.03
CA GLN A 248 9.00 -7.02 -12.77
C GLN A 248 8.49 -8.42 -12.41
N PHE A 249 7.31 -8.80 -12.89
CA PHE A 249 6.75 -10.12 -12.62
C PHE A 249 7.38 -11.24 -13.44
N ILE A 250 8.19 -10.94 -14.47
CA ILE A 250 8.73 -11.97 -15.39
C ILE A 250 9.50 -13.03 -14.63
N GLU A 251 10.41 -12.65 -13.72
CA GLU A 251 11.22 -13.62 -12.97
C GLU A 251 10.37 -14.54 -12.11
N ASN A 252 9.33 -14.00 -11.46
CA ASN A 252 8.40 -14.82 -10.68
C ASN A 252 7.54 -15.74 -11.55
N ILE A 253 7.19 -15.29 -12.77
CA ILE A 253 6.41 -16.09 -13.73
C ILE A 253 7.28 -17.20 -14.33
N LYS A 254 8.56 -16.93 -14.62
CA LYS A 254 9.53 -17.89 -15.20
C LYS A 254 9.68 -19.14 -14.34
N ILE A 255 9.67 -18.98 -13.01
CA ILE A 255 9.88 -20.08 -12.06
C ILE A 255 8.61 -20.87 -11.72
N LEU A 256 7.44 -20.49 -12.25
CA LEU A 256 6.19 -21.18 -11.94
C LEU A 256 6.18 -22.63 -12.45
N PRO A 257 5.37 -23.52 -11.84
CA PRO A 257 5.26 -24.91 -12.25
C PRO A 257 4.84 -25.07 -13.72
N VAL A 258 5.26 -26.16 -14.36
CA VAL A 258 5.04 -26.45 -15.79
C VAL A 258 3.56 -26.45 -16.22
N GLN A 259 2.65 -26.65 -15.28
CA GLN A 259 1.20 -26.57 -15.47
C GLN A 259 0.70 -25.14 -15.77
N VAL A 260 1.53 -24.13 -15.50
CA VAL A 260 1.25 -22.73 -15.82
C VAL A 260 1.90 -22.38 -17.16
N ASP A 261 1.15 -21.71 -18.05
CA ASP A 261 1.69 -21.22 -19.34
C ASP A 261 2.55 -19.96 -19.16
N SER A 262 3.64 -20.08 -18.40
CA SER A 262 4.55 -18.98 -18.10
C SER A 262 5.07 -18.30 -19.36
N LYS A 263 5.42 -19.09 -20.39
CA LYS A 263 5.91 -18.56 -21.68
C LYS A 263 4.83 -17.78 -22.43
N GLY A 264 3.57 -18.22 -22.39
CA GLY A 264 2.46 -17.48 -22.96
C GLY A 264 2.24 -16.14 -22.26
N TYR A 265 2.23 -16.14 -20.93
CA TYR A 265 2.03 -14.92 -20.14
C TYR A 265 3.17 -13.90 -20.30
N ILE A 266 4.43 -14.34 -20.28
CA ILE A 266 5.59 -13.46 -20.51
C ILE A 266 5.50 -12.82 -21.90
N ARG A 267 5.23 -13.60 -22.95
CA ARG A 267 5.07 -13.06 -24.32
C ARG A 267 3.94 -12.05 -24.42
N ARG A 268 2.84 -12.23 -23.69
CA ARG A 268 1.75 -11.24 -23.66
C ARG A 268 2.18 -9.94 -22.99
N LEU A 269 2.89 -10.00 -21.86
CA LEU A 269 3.44 -8.82 -21.18
C LEU A 269 4.43 -8.06 -22.08
N GLU A 270 5.35 -8.75 -22.73
CA GLU A 270 6.32 -8.14 -23.66
C GLU A 270 5.62 -7.42 -24.82
N ARG A 271 4.62 -8.08 -25.44
CA ARG A 271 3.82 -7.48 -26.52
C ARG A 271 3.03 -6.28 -26.05
N LEU A 272 2.44 -6.36 -24.85
CA LEU A 272 1.72 -5.25 -24.23
C LEU A 272 2.65 -4.04 -24.05
N CYS A 273 3.80 -4.22 -23.41
CA CYS A 273 4.77 -3.14 -23.19
C CYS A 273 5.27 -2.56 -24.52
N SER A 274 5.58 -3.41 -25.50
CA SER A 274 6.00 -2.98 -26.84
C SER A 274 4.91 -2.16 -27.54
N SER A 275 3.64 -2.53 -27.39
CA SER A 275 2.51 -1.81 -27.98
C SER A 275 2.19 -0.51 -27.23
N PHE A 276 2.44 -0.47 -25.92
CA PHE A 276 2.21 0.70 -25.09
C PHE A 276 3.29 1.77 -25.26
N LYS A 277 4.54 1.37 -25.48
CA LYS A 277 5.69 2.27 -25.66
C LYS A 277 5.44 3.46 -26.59
N PRO A 278 5.00 3.28 -27.85
CA PRO A 278 4.75 4.42 -28.74
C PRO A 278 3.61 5.34 -28.24
N LYS A 279 2.59 4.79 -27.57
CA LYS A 279 1.51 5.59 -26.97
C LYS A 279 2.02 6.44 -25.80
N LEU A 280 2.92 5.88 -24.99
CA LEU A 280 3.54 6.59 -23.88
C LEU A 280 4.48 7.69 -24.38
N GLU A 281 5.33 7.40 -25.37
CA GLU A 281 6.21 8.39 -26.02
C GLU A 281 5.39 9.56 -26.59
N ALA A 282 4.31 9.27 -27.31
CA ALA A 282 3.42 10.32 -27.84
C ALA A 282 2.79 11.19 -26.73
N LYS A 283 2.35 10.58 -25.62
CA LYS A 283 1.80 11.33 -24.48
C LYS A 283 2.87 12.19 -23.79
N ILE A 284 4.10 11.68 -23.65
CA ILE A 284 5.25 12.43 -23.12
C ILE A 284 5.53 13.65 -23.99
N THR A 285 5.64 13.48 -25.31
CA THR A 285 5.87 14.57 -26.26
C THR A 285 4.76 15.61 -26.17
N ALA A 286 3.49 15.19 -26.19
CA ALA A 286 2.36 16.10 -26.07
C ALA A 286 2.37 16.89 -24.76
N THR A 287 2.70 16.24 -23.64
CA THR A 287 2.84 16.91 -22.34
C THR A 287 4.03 17.86 -22.30
N SER A 288 5.16 17.52 -22.94
CA SER A 288 6.30 18.44 -23.06
C SER A 288 5.93 19.70 -23.83
N THR A 289 5.21 19.58 -24.94
CA THR A 289 4.72 20.75 -25.70
C THR A 289 3.81 21.64 -24.85
N GLN A 290 2.89 21.04 -24.09
CA GLN A 290 2.03 21.80 -23.17
C GLN A 290 2.84 22.53 -22.08
N ILE A 291 3.90 21.89 -21.55
CA ILE A 291 4.81 22.52 -20.59
C ILE A 291 5.47 23.75 -21.22
N ASP A 292 5.96 23.64 -22.45
CA ASP A 292 6.63 24.74 -23.15
C ASP A 292 5.66 25.91 -23.42
N GLU A 293 4.42 25.62 -23.84
CA GLU A 293 3.36 26.62 -24.05
C GLU A 293 3.02 27.36 -22.75
N ILE A 294 2.75 26.62 -21.67
CA ILE A 294 2.42 27.22 -20.36
C ILE A 294 3.60 28.00 -19.79
N GLN A 295 4.84 27.52 -20.01
CA GLN A 295 6.05 28.23 -19.60
C GLN A 295 6.16 29.57 -20.34
N GLN A 296 5.91 29.61 -21.66
CA GLN A 296 5.90 30.85 -22.44
C GLN A 296 4.82 31.82 -21.96
N ASP A 297 3.60 31.33 -21.75
CA ASP A 297 2.50 32.13 -21.19
C ASP A 297 2.84 32.70 -19.82
N LEU A 298 3.48 31.91 -18.97
CA LEU A 298 3.91 32.34 -17.64
C LEU A 298 4.97 33.44 -17.71
N GLU A 299 5.95 33.33 -18.61
CA GLU A 299 6.95 34.40 -18.82
C GLU A 299 6.29 35.69 -19.34
N LEU A 300 5.32 35.58 -20.25
CA LEU A 300 4.54 36.73 -20.71
C LEU A 300 3.76 37.39 -19.58
N LEU A 301 3.09 36.60 -18.73
CA LEU A 301 2.38 37.13 -17.56
C LEU A 301 3.36 37.83 -16.59
N LYS A 302 4.55 37.26 -16.34
CA LYS A 302 5.54 37.84 -15.44
C LYS A 302 6.20 39.11 -15.99
N SER A 303 6.19 39.31 -17.31
CA SER A 303 6.75 40.51 -17.95
C SER A 303 5.95 41.80 -17.67
N ASN A 304 4.78 41.71 -17.03
CA ASN A 304 4.02 42.88 -16.58
C ASN A 304 4.82 43.70 -15.54
N LYS A 305 5.01 45.00 -15.81
CA LYS A 305 5.80 45.91 -14.95
C LYS A 305 5.32 45.98 -13.50
N ASP A 306 4.00 45.97 -13.28
CA ASP A 306 3.43 46.04 -11.94
C ASP A 306 3.71 44.74 -11.17
N TYR A 307 3.69 43.60 -11.87
CA TYR A 307 4.09 42.31 -11.30
C TYR A 307 5.60 42.24 -11.03
N GLU A 308 6.45 42.74 -11.92
CA GLU A 308 7.90 42.75 -11.72
C GLU A 308 8.28 43.53 -10.45
N LEU A 309 7.66 44.70 -10.24
CA LEU A 309 7.82 45.49 -9.02
C LEU A 309 7.29 44.73 -7.79
N TYR A 310 6.10 44.15 -7.89
CA TYR A 310 5.51 43.32 -6.85
C TYR A 310 6.45 42.17 -6.44
N SER A 311 7.00 41.44 -7.40
CA SER A 311 7.90 40.29 -7.16
C SER A 311 9.16 40.73 -6.43
N LYS A 312 9.84 41.79 -6.89
CA LYS A 312 11.05 42.33 -6.24
C LYS A 312 10.79 42.73 -4.80
N LEU A 313 9.63 43.34 -4.52
CA LEU A 313 9.25 43.73 -3.15
C LEU A 313 8.90 42.52 -2.29
N LYS A 314 8.15 41.55 -2.85
CA LYS A 314 7.84 40.28 -2.19
C LYS A 314 9.14 39.60 -1.76
N ASP A 315 10.08 39.36 -2.67
CA ASP A 315 11.33 38.64 -2.37
C ASP A 315 12.14 39.32 -1.26
N LYS A 316 12.18 40.65 -1.24
CA LYS A 316 12.96 41.42 -0.26
C LYS A 316 12.30 41.52 1.13
N TYR A 317 10.97 41.57 1.20
CA TYR A 317 10.27 42.00 2.40
C TYR A 317 9.18 41.03 2.90
N TYR A 318 8.86 39.96 2.16
CA TYR A 318 7.75 39.06 2.47
C TYR A 318 7.81 38.48 3.89
N TYR A 319 8.97 38.00 4.31
CA TYR A 319 9.18 37.50 5.68
C TYR A 319 9.47 38.62 6.68
N SER A 320 10.36 39.56 6.34
CA SER A 320 10.83 40.61 7.27
C SER A 320 9.72 41.62 7.65
N LYS A 321 8.68 41.74 6.82
CA LYS A 321 7.49 42.57 7.09
C LYS A 321 6.24 41.76 7.44
N GLY A 322 6.36 40.43 7.57
CA GLY A 322 5.26 39.54 7.95
C GLY A 322 4.09 39.52 6.96
N TRP A 323 4.37 39.70 5.67
CA TRP A 323 3.35 39.82 4.63
C TRP A 323 2.64 38.50 4.29
N TYR A 324 3.26 37.36 4.61
CA TYR A 324 2.61 36.04 4.56
C TYR A 324 1.31 35.94 5.38
N LYS A 325 1.10 36.83 6.35
CA LYS A 325 -0.13 36.87 7.17
C LYS A 325 -1.26 37.65 6.53
N ASN A 326 -0.98 38.56 5.58
CA ASN A 326 -2.00 39.41 4.98
C ASN A 326 -1.50 40.13 3.70
N ASN A 327 -1.95 39.67 2.52
CA ASN A 327 -1.63 40.26 1.22
C ASN A 327 -2.07 41.74 1.09
N PHE A 328 -3.07 42.19 1.85
CA PHE A 328 -3.49 43.60 1.88
C PHE A 328 -2.36 44.51 2.38
N ARG A 329 -1.56 44.06 3.35
CA ARG A 329 -0.44 44.85 3.90
C ARG A 329 0.65 45.10 2.87
N MET A 330 0.87 44.13 1.98
CA MET A 330 1.90 44.22 0.96
C MET A 330 1.51 45.21 -0.14
N CYS A 331 0.25 45.13 -0.58
CA CYS A 331 -0.24 46.11 -1.53
C CYS A 331 -0.37 47.49 -0.89
N TRP A 332 -0.86 47.63 0.35
CA TRP A 332 -0.85 48.91 1.07
C TRP A 332 0.56 49.52 1.17
N PHE A 333 1.59 48.70 1.39
CA PHE A 333 2.98 49.14 1.36
C PHE A 333 3.43 49.63 -0.02
N LEU A 334 3.11 48.90 -1.10
CA LEU A 334 3.34 49.31 -2.49
C LEU A 334 2.73 50.69 -2.79
N LEU A 335 1.50 50.91 -2.34
CA LEU A 335 0.74 52.14 -2.55
C LEU A 335 1.38 53.34 -1.80
N HIS A 336 1.86 53.13 -0.58
CA HIS A 336 2.62 54.15 0.16
C HIS A 336 4.04 54.37 -0.39
N PHE A 337 4.64 53.35 -1.00
CA PHE A 337 5.93 53.46 -1.66
C PHE A 337 5.84 54.29 -2.95
N LEU A 338 4.82 54.10 -3.78
CA LEU A 338 4.60 54.89 -5.01
C LEU A 338 4.36 56.38 -4.72
N LYS A 339 3.57 56.70 -3.68
CA LYS A 339 3.34 58.09 -3.23
C LYS A 339 4.62 58.83 -2.79
N ARG A 340 5.68 58.11 -2.40
CA ARG A 340 7.00 58.72 -2.12
C ARG A 340 7.75 59.15 -3.37
N PHE A 341 7.48 58.54 -4.52
CA PHE A 341 8.12 58.86 -5.80
C PHE A 341 7.31 59.83 -6.65
N ASP A 342 5.97 59.84 -6.49
CA ASP A 342 5.09 60.84 -7.09
C ASP A 342 4.12 61.40 -6.03
N PRO A 343 4.37 62.62 -5.51
CA PRO A 343 3.52 63.26 -4.51
C PRO A 343 2.09 63.55 -5.00
N ASN A 344 1.85 63.60 -6.32
CA ASN A 344 0.54 63.87 -6.91
C ASN A 344 -0.30 62.62 -7.15
N TYR A 345 0.26 61.43 -6.88
CA TYR A 345 -0.40 60.14 -7.08
C TYR A 345 -1.62 59.98 -6.15
N LYS A 346 -2.83 59.84 -6.72
CA LYS A 346 -4.08 59.83 -5.94
C LYS A 346 -4.38 58.43 -5.37
N ILE A 347 -5.08 58.40 -4.22
CA ILE A 347 -5.53 57.14 -3.58
C ILE A 347 -6.49 56.34 -4.48
N ASP A 348 -7.27 57.01 -5.33
CA ASP A 348 -8.20 56.33 -6.22
C ASP A 348 -7.48 55.65 -7.40
N GLU A 349 -6.39 56.26 -7.91
CA GLU A 349 -5.51 55.64 -8.93
C GLU A 349 -4.85 54.38 -8.36
N ILE A 350 -4.39 54.46 -7.12
CA ILE A 350 -3.89 53.34 -6.32
C ILE A 350 -4.89 52.17 -6.23
N ARG A 351 -6.18 52.44 -5.95
CA ARG A 351 -7.22 51.41 -5.89
C ARG A 351 -7.51 50.81 -7.27
N ASN A 352 -7.49 51.64 -8.31
CA ASN A 352 -7.74 51.22 -9.69
C ASN A 352 -6.66 50.26 -10.22
N HIS A 353 -5.42 50.35 -9.73
CA HIS A 353 -4.35 49.40 -10.08
C HIS A 353 -4.32 48.15 -9.18
N PHE A 354 -4.85 48.24 -7.95
CA PHE A 354 -4.76 47.14 -6.98
C PHE A 354 -5.56 45.90 -7.37
N ILE A 355 -6.83 46.06 -7.81
CA ILE A 355 -7.69 44.93 -8.18
C ILE A 355 -7.12 44.15 -9.39
N PRO A 356 -6.76 44.82 -10.51
CA PRO A 356 -6.14 44.13 -11.66
C PRO A 356 -4.82 43.44 -11.30
N LEU A 357 -3.97 44.06 -10.47
CA LEU A 357 -2.71 43.44 -10.04
C LEU A 357 -2.97 42.18 -9.22
N LYS A 358 -3.96 42.20 -8.31
CA LYS A 358 -4.31 41.03 -7.50
C LYS A 358 -4.81 39.86 -8.36
N GLU A 359 -5.67 40.14 -9.34
CA GLU A 359 -6.15 39.15 -10.30
C GLU A 359 -5.00 38.57 -11.13
N HIS A 360 -4.10 39.45 -11.58
CA HIS A 360 -2.90 39.06 -12.35
C HIS A 360 -1.95 38.16 -11.53
N ILE A 361 -1.71 38.49 -10.26
CA ILE A 361 -0.91 37.64 -9.34
C ILE A 361 -1.58 36.28 -9.17
N THR A 362 -2.90 36.24 -8.95
CA THR A 362 -3.65 35.00 -8.77
C THR A 362 -3.51 34.11 -10.02
N LYS A 363 -3.67 34.70 -11.21
CA LYS A 363 -3.46 34.01 -12.48
C LYS A 363 -2.04 33.45 -12.62
N ILE A 364 -1.02 34.20 -12.21
CA ILE A 364 0.37 33.73 -12.23
C ILE A 364 0.58 32.57 -11.25
N ASP A 365 0.04 32.66 -10.04
CA ASP A 365 0.16 31.61 -9.02
C ASP A 365 -0.54 30.32 -9.48
N GLU A 366 -1.76 30.42 -10.04
CA GLU A 366 -2.50 29.30 -10.63
C GLU A 366 -1.76 28.66 -11.82
N THR A 367 -1.25 29.49 -12.74
CA THR A 367 -0.47 29.02 -13.90
C THR A 367 0.82 28.33 -13.45
N SER A 368 1.51 28.88 -12.44
CA SER A 368 2.73 28.30 -11.87
C SER A 368 2.46 26.96 -11.17
N ALA A 369 1.35 26.85 -10.44
CA ALA A 369 0.92 25.60 -9.80
C ALA A 369 0.56 24.53 -10.84
N HIS A 370 -0.18 24.93 -11.89
CA HIS A 370 -0.51 24.05 -13.00
C HIS A 370 0.74 23.53 -13.73
N LEU A 371 1.68 24.42 -14.07
CA LEU A 371 2.97 24.07 -14.68
C LEU A 371 3.78 23.10 -13.81
N SER A 372 3.79 23.32 -12.49
CA SER A 372 4.50 22.43 -11.55
C SER A 372 3.89 21.03 -11.51
N SER A 373 2.55 20.95 -11.48
CA SER A 373 1.81 19.68 -11.56
C SER A 373 2.09 18.94 -12.87
N LEU A 374 2.08 19.67 -14.00
CA LEU A 374 2.34 19.11 -15.32
C LEU A 374 3.79 18.61 -15.47
N LYS A 375 4.78 19.35 -14.95
CA LYS A 375 6.19 18.91 -14.89
C LYS A 375 6.39 17.67 -14.03
N TYR A 376 5.69 17.58 -12.90
CA TYR A 376 5.71 16.36 -12.06
C TYR A 376 5.13 15.17 -12.81
N PHE A 377 3.98 15.36 -13.48
CA PHE A 377 3.36 14.34 -14.31
C PHE A 377 4.29 13.88 -15.45
N HIS A 378 4.88 14.81 -16.19
CA HIS A 378 5.85 14.51 -17.25
C HIS A 378 7.05 13.71 -16.73
N THR A 379 7.64 14.14 -15.61
CA THR A 379 8.75 13.41 -14.96
C THR A 379 8.37 11.99 -14.61
N SER A 380 7.16 11.77 -14.09
CA SER A 380 6.64 10.43 -13.77
C SER A 380 6.52 9.55 -15.03
N LEU A 381 5.96 10.09 -16.13
CA LEU A 381 5.87 9.35 -17.39
C LEU A 381 7.25 8.97 -17.96
N CYS A 382 8.19 9.90 -17.96
CA CYS A 382 9.56 9.66 -18.41
C CYS A 382 10.28 8.62 -17.56
N GLY A 383 10.07 8.65 -16.23
CA GLY A 383 10.57 7.63 -15.32
C GLY A 383 10.04 6.23 -15.68
N ASN A 384 8.73 6.12 -15.90
CA ASN A 384 8.09 4.86 -16.28
C ASN A 384 8.61 4.33 -17.63
N LEU A 385 8.77 5.20 -18.64
CA LEU A 385 9.36 4.82 -19.93
C LEU A 385 10.81 4.33 -19.78
N SER A 386 11.60 5.01 -18.95
CA SER A 386 12.99 4.62 -18.69
C SER A 386 13.09 3.24 -18.04
N THR A 387 12.24 2.98 -17.04
CA THR A 387 12.14 1.67 -16.39
C THR A 387 11.77 0.57 -17.39
N MET A 388 10.76 0.81 -18.22
CA MET A 388 10.34 -0.16 -19.24
C MET A 388 11.44 -0.45 -20.26
N ASN A 389 12.16 0.58 -20.74
CA ASN A 389 13.30 0.39 -21.64
C ASN A 389 14.40 -0.43 -20.96
N GLY A 390 14.71 -0.14 -19.69
CA GLY A 390 15.69 -0.92 -18.93
C GLY A 390 15.36 -2.42 -18.88
N TYR A 391 14.09 -2.78 -18.69
CA TYR A 391 13.65 -4.18 -18.73
C TYR A 391 13.72 -4.79 -20.13
N LEU A 392 13.22 -4.10 -21.16
CA LEU A 392 13.24 -4.60 -22.54
C LEU A 392 14.67 -4.80 -23.06
N ASP A 393 15.59 -3.90 -22.71
CA ASP A 393 17.01 -4.01 -23.08
C ASP A 393 17.71 -5.17 -22.36
N ALA A 394 17.28 -5.50 -21.13
CA ALA A 394 17.79 -6.68 -20.41
C ALA A 394 17.29 -7.97 -21.06
N LEU A 395 16.02 -8.03 -21.46
CA LEU A 395 15.42 -9.18 -22.14
C LEU A 395 16.00 -9.43 -23.54
N GLY A 396 16.36 -8.37 -24.28
CA GLY A 396 16.99 -8.50 -25.60
C GLY A 396 18.46 -8.95 -25.59
N LYS A 397 19.07 -9.10 -24.40
CA LYS A 397 20.46 -9.57 -24.21
C LYS A 397 20.55 -11.01 -23.74
N GLU A 398 19.43 -11.63 -23.32
CA GLU A 398 19.30 -13.07 -23.06
C GLU A 398 18.97 -13.82 -24.35
#